data_AF-A0A833UH12-F1
#
_entry.id   AF-A0A833UH12-F1
#
_cell.length_a   1.000
_cell.length_b   1.000
_cell.length_c   1.000
_cell.angle_alpha   90.00
_cell.angle_beta   90.00
_cell.angle_gamma   90.00
#
_symmetry.space_group_name_H-M   'P 1'
#
loop_
_entity.id
_entity.type
_entity.pdbx_description
1 polymer ?
#
loop_
_entity_poly.entity_id
_entity_poly.type
_entity_poly.pdbx_seq_one_letter_code
_entity_poly.pdbx_strand_id
1 'polypeptide(L)'
;MHVKSAQSFRDRTQEFQSIAEQLKKSFSSGSVPDGPSSSSKSEEQRSAVAIQSEFNRRASKIGYGIHQTSQKLAKLAKLAKRTSVFDDPTKEIQELTVLIKQDITALNSAVVDLQLHCNSRNGSGNISSDTNSHSATVVDDLKNQLMSTTKEFKDVLTLRTENLKVHENRRQLFSSTASKDSTNPFVRQRPLAARSAASTSNAPPLPWANGTPSSSQSLPRKQMDGESQPLLQHQQQQQQLVPLQDTYMQSRAEALQNVESTIHELSSIFNQLATLVSQQGEIAIRIDENMDDTLANVEGAQGALLKYLNSISSNRWLMIKIFFVLIFFLMIFLFFVA
;
A
#
# COMPACT_ATOMS: atom_id res chain seq x y z
N MET A 1 -38.88 13.18 21.64
CA MET A 1 -38.36 14.36 20.91
C MET A 1 -36.87 14.48 21.26
N HIS A 2 -35.98 14.23 20.29
CA HIS A 2 -34.53 14.35 20.49
C HIS A 2 -34.10 15.79 20.26
N VAL A 3 -33.61 16.48 21.29
CA VAL A 3 -32.99 17.80 21.17
C VAL A 3 -31.52 17.58 20.79
N LYS A 4 -31.19 17.75 19.51
CA LYS A 4 -29.79 17.87 19.07
C LYS A 4 -29.30 19.26 19.50
N SER A 5 -28.41 19.30 20.49
CA SER A 5 -27.60 20.49 20.77
C SER A 5 -26.61 20.66 19.60
N ALA A 6 -26.86 21.63 18.73
CA ALA A 6 -25.92 22.04 17.72
C ALA A 6 -24.83 22.88 18.39
N GLN A 7 -23.69 22.27 18.70
CA GLN A 7 -22.49 23.05 19.06
C GLN A 7 -22.08 23.87 17.83
N SER A 8 -22.23 25.19 17.94
CA SER A 8 -21.75 26.14 16.94
C SER A 8 -20.22 26.13 16.99
N PHE A 9 -19.59 25.53 15.98
CA PHE A 9 -18.15 25.66 15.75
C PHE A 9 -17.88 27.10 15.31
N ARG A 10 -17.64 27.99 16.27
CA ARG A 10 -17.25 29.37 16.00
C ARG A 10 -15.76 29.39 15.66
N ASP A 11 -15.43 29.79 14.45
CA ASP A 11 -14.04 29.97 14.02
C ASP A 11 -13.41 31.15 14.77
N ARG A 12 -12.50 30.85 15.70
CA ARG A 12 -11.78 31.83 16.54
C ARG A 12 -10.38 32.13 16.00
N THR A 13 -10.05 31.69 14.79
CA THR A 13 -8.73 31.90 14.18
C THR A 13 -8.39 33.40 14.09
N GLN A 14 -9.37 34.25 13.80
CA GLN A 14 -9.20 35.71 13.70
C GLN A 14 -8.92 36.37 15.06
N GLU A 15 -9.59 35.91 16.12
CA GLU A 15 -9.33 36.36 17.50
C GLU A 15 -7.91 35.97 17.93
N PHE A 16 -7.46 34.76 17.58
CA PHE A 16 -6.10 34.32 17.87
C PHE A 16 -5.05 35.14 17.10
N GLN A 17 -5.26 35.39 15.80
CA GLN A 17 -4.34 36.19 14.98
C GLN A 17 -4.20 37.62 15.51
N SER A 18 -5.30 38.28 15.86
CA SER A 18 -5.27 39.64 16.42
C SER A 18 -4.52 39.71 17.76
N ILE A 19 -4.70 38.72 18.64
CA ILE A 19 -3.94 38.62 19.90
C ILE A 19 -2.46 38.40 19.65
N ALA A 20 -2.11 37.51 18.71
CA ALA A 20 -0.72 37.22 18.36
C ALA A 20 0.00 38.45 17.76
N GLU A 21 -0.68 39.22 16.91
CA GLU A 21 -0.15 40.47 16.36
C GLU A 21 0.04 41.54 17.44
N GLN A 22 -0.90 41.65 18.38
CA GLN A 22 -0.80 42.57 19.51
C GLN A 22 0.39 42.21 20.43
N LEU A 23 0.62 40.92 20.68
CA LEU A 23 1.77 40.44 21.44
C LEU A 23 3.10 40.68 20.71
N LYS A 24 3.14 40.46 19.39
CA LYS A 24 4.32 40.74 18.56
C LYS A 24 4.68 42.23 18.61
N LYS A 25 3.66 43.11 18.56
CA LYS A 25 3.82 44.56 18.62
C LYS A 25 4.25 45.06 20.00
N SER A 26 3.82 44.39 21.08
CA SER A 26 4.31 44.70 22.42
C SER A 26 5.76 44.28 22.63
N PHE A 27 6.20 43.15 22.05
CA PHE A 27 7.60 42.71 22.11
C PHE A 27 8.53 43.57 21.25
N SER A 28 8.09 44.04 20.09
CA SER A 28 8.89 44.94 19.24
C SER A 28 8.99 46.37 19.78
N SER A 29 8.13 46.76 20.72
CA SER A 29 8.11 48.10 21.33
C SER A 29 9.01 48.21 22.59
N GLY A 30 9.62 47.11 23.02
CA GLY A 30 10.62 47.07 24.09
C GLY A 30 12.04 46.91 23.53
N SER A 31 12.53 47.89 22.77
CA SER A 31 13.93 47.96 22.35
C SER A 31 14.79 48.51 23.48
N VAL A 32 15.47 47.61 24.19
CA VAL A 32 16.65 47.92 25.01
C VAL A 32 17.89 47.75 24.11
N PRO A 33 18.86 48.68 24.11
CA PRO A 33 20.02 48.59 23.24
C PRO A 33 21.08 47.60 23.76
N ASP A 34 21.62 46.84 22.80
CA ASP A 34 22.94 46.21 22.71
C ASP A 34 23.58 45.53 23.94
N GLY A 35 23.59 44.20 23.89
CA GLY A 35 24.58 43.35 24.57
C GLY A 35 25.11 42.29 23.58
N PRO A 36 26.44 42.16 23.39
CA PRO A 36 26.99 41.22 22.41
C PRO A 36 27.18 39.85 23.06
N SER A 37 26.33 38.87 22.77
CA SER A 37 26.64 37.41 22.81
C SER A 37 25.39 36.54 22.68
N SER A 38 25.08 36.08 21.46
CA SER A 38 24.18 34.92 21.28
C SER A 38 24.32 34.24 19.91
N SER A 39 25.48 34.32 19.25
CA SER A 39 25.69 33.65 17.95
C SER A 39 25.72 32.11 18.02
N SER A 40 25.90 31.51 19.21
CA SER A 40 25.99 30.04 19.35
C SER A 40 24.65 29.30 19.41
N LYS A 41 23.56 29.92 19.90
CA LYS A 41 22.24 29.26 19.98
C LYS A 41 21.56 29.10 18.63
N SER A 42 21.85 30.00 17.69
CA SER A 42 21.25 29.99 16.35
C SER A 42 21.76 28.84 15.47
N GLU A 43 22.98 28.35 15.68
CA GLU A 43 23.55 27.24 14.90
C GLU A 43 23.04 25.86 15.38
N GLU A 44 22.88 25.64 16.68
CA GLU A 44 22.32 24.39 17.24
C GLU A 44 20.83 24.19 16.91
N GLN A 45 20.03 25.26 16.90
CA GLN A 45 18.64 25.16 16.45
C GLN A 45 18.53 24.89 14.94
N ARG A 46 19.45 25.42 14.13
CA ARG A 46 19.47 25.17 12.68
C ARG A 46 19.85 23.73 12.36
N SER A 47 20.79 23.16 13.10
CA SER A 47 21.22 21.76 12.93
C SER A 47 20.12 20.78 13.37
N ALA A 48 19.43 21.03 14.48
CA ALA A 48 18.31 20.20 14.93
C ALA A 48 17.14 20.18 13.93
N VAL A 49 16.79 21.33 13.34
CA VAL A 49 15.75 21.44 12.30
C VAL A 49 16.18 20.76 11.01
N ALA A 50 17.46 20.89 10.60
CA ALA A 50 17.99 20.19 9.43
C ALA A 50 17.95 18.66 9.61
N ILE A 51 18.32 18.16 10.80
CA ILE A 51 18.29 16.72 11.12
C ILE A 51 16.86 16.19 11.12
N GLN A 52 15.90 16.93 11.67
CA GLN A 52 14.47 16.56 11.62
C GLN A 52 13.92 16.56 10.18
N SER A 53 14.34 17.53 9.37
CA SER A 53 14.01 17.60 7.95
C SER A 53 14.52 16.37 7.18
N GLU A 54 15.75 15.92 7.48
CA GLU A 54 16.33 14.72 6.86
C GLU A 54 15.59 13.43 7.25
N PHE A 55 15.21 13.28 8.53
CA PHE A 55 14.36 12.16 8.95
C PHE A 55 13.03 12.15 8.19
N ASN A 56 12.31 13.28 8.19
CA ASN A 56 11.01 13.40 7.53
C ASN A 56 11.11 13.15 6.02
N ARG A 57 12.20 13.61 5.38
CA ARG A 57 12.46 13.38 3.96
C ARG A 57 12.67 11.90 3.65
N ARG A 58 13.43 11.18 4.49
CA ARG A 58 13.65 9.74 4.36
C ARG A 58 12.36 8.95 4.61
N ALA A 59 11.63 9.28 5.67
CA ALA A 59 10.34 8.67 6.00
C ALA A 59 9.31 8.85 4.86
N SER A 60 9.22 10.07 4.32
CA SER A 60 8.34 10.37 3.17
C SER A 60 8.70 9.56 1.92
N LYS A 61 10.00 9.45 1.61
CA LYS A 61 10.47 8.63 0.47
C LYS A 61 10.10 7.15 0.64
N ILE A 62 10.24 6.62 1.85
CA ILE A 62 9.88 5.24 2.17
C ILE A 62 8.37 5.05 2.03
N GLY A 63 7.55 5.91 2.64
CA GLY A 63 6.10 5.84 2.55
C GLY A 63 5.61 5.91 1.10
N TYR A 64 6.19 6.81 0.29
CA TYR A 64 5.90 6.88 -1.15
C TYR A 64 6.28 5.58 -1.88
N GLY A 65 7.46 5.02 -1.60
CA GLY A 65 7.89 3.76 -2.20
C GLY A 65 7.01 2.57 -1.81
N ILE A 66 6.55 2.49 -0.56
CA ILE A 66 5.58 1.47 -0.11
C ILE A 66 4.28 1.61 -0.91
N HIS A 67 3.78 2.82 -1.08
CA HIS A 67 2.56 3.07 -1.85
C HIS A 67 2.71 2.71 -3.34
N GLN A 68 3.83 3.04 -3.96
CA GLN A 68 4.10 2.62 -5.34
C GLN A 68 4.17 1.10 -5.47
N THR A 69 4.79 0.43 -4.50
CA THR A 69 4.91 -1.03 -4.45
C THR A 69 3.54 -1.68 -4.30
N SER A 70 2.69 -1.16 -3.43
CA SER A 70 1.33 -1.68 -3.24
C SER A 70 0.46 -1.51 -4.50
N GLN A 71 0.64 -0.44 -5.28
CA GLN A 71 -0.02 -0.30 -6.59
C GLN A 71 0.44 -1.38 -7.60
N LYS A 72 1.75 -1.64 -7.68
CA LYS A 72 2.29 -2.72 -8.54
C LYS A 72 1.76 -4.08 -8.08
N LEU A 73 1.69 -4.29 -6.77
CA LEU A 73 1.13 -5.50 -6.16
C LEU A 73 -0.35 -5.68 -6.49
N ALA A 74 -1.16 -4.63 -6.43
CA ALA A 74 -2.57 -4.69 -6.84
C ALA A 74 -2.72 -5.08 -8.32
N LYS A 75 -1.81 -4.64 -9.19
CA LYS A 75 -1.77 -5.08 -10.59
C LYS A 75 -1.38 -6.56 -10.69
N LEU A 76 -0.33 -6.98 -9.98
CA LEU A 76 0.08 -8.39 -9.92
C LEU A 76 -1.06 -9.29 -9.42
N ALA A 77 -1.79 -8.88 -8.39
CA ALA A 77 -2.93 -9.61 -7.84
C ALA A 77 -4.03 -9.82 -8.89
N LYS A 78 -4.31 -8.82 -9.73
CA LYS A 78 -5.25 -8.95 -10.86
C LYS A 78 -4.77 -9.96 -11.90
N LEU A 79 -3.48 -9.96 -12.22
CA LEU A 79 -2.89 -10.90 -13.17
C LEU A 79 -2.83 -12.33 -12.60
N ALA A 80 -2.49 -12.48 -11.33
CA ALA A 80 -2.45 -13.77 -10.64
C ALA A 80 -3.84 -14.44 -10.58
N LYS A 81 -4.91 -13.64 -10.52
CA LYS A 81 -6.30 -14.10 -10.59
C LYS A 81 -6.77 -14.46 -12.01
N ARG A 82 -6.13 -13.94 -13.07
CA ARG A 82 -6.44 -14.31 -14.46
C ARG A 82 -5.89 -15.70 -14.75
N THR A 83 -6.76 -16.70 -14.74
CA THR A 83 -6.44 -18.12 -14.98
C THR A 83 -6.85 -18.56 -16.39
N SER A 84 -6.34 -17.89 -17.43
CA SER A 84 -6.57 -18.28 -18.82
C SER A 84 -5.49 -19.27 -19.31
N VAL A 85 -5.88 -20.26 -20.09
CA VAL A 85 -4.94 -21.23 -20.72
C VAL A 85 -4.34 -20.70 -22.01
N PHE A 86 -5.06 -19.82 -22.69
CA PHE A 86 -4.72 -19.34 -24.03
C PHE A 86 -3.97 -18.01 -24.03
N ASP A 87 -3.97 -17.32 -22.89
CA ASP A 87 -3.31 -16.03 -22.67
C ASP A 87 -2.71 -16.06 -21.26
N ASP A 88 -1.51 -16.63 -21.14
CA ASP A 88 -0.81 -16.80 -19.86
C ASP A 88 0.08 -15.58 -19.58
N PRO A 89 -0.26 -14.73 -18.60
CA PRO A 89 0.51 -13.53 -18.28
C PRO A 89 1.81 -13.82 -17.53
N THR A 90 2.44 -14.99 -17.73
CA THR A 90 3.61 -15.44 -16.96
C THR A 90 4.79 -14.48 -17.05
N LYS A 91 5.06 -13.88 -18.22
CA LYS A 91 6.14 -12.90 -18.38
C LYS A 91 5.89 -11.62 -17.56
N GLU A 92 4.70 -11.04 -17.68
CA GLU A 92 4.33 -9.82 -16.95
C GLU A 92 4.30 -10.06 -15.42
N ILE A 93 3.81 -11.23 -14.99
CA ILE A 93 3.83 -11.65 -13.59
C ILE A 93 5.28 -11.77 -13.10
N GLN A 94 6.18 -12.38 -13.88
CA GLN A 94 7.58 -12.54 -13.51
C GLN A 94 8.29 -11.19 -13.39
N GLU A 95 8.09 -10.30 -14.36
CA GLU A 95 8.65 -8.94 -14.33
C GLU A 95 8.17 -8.16 -13.10
N LEU A 96 6.86 -8.15 -12.83
CA LEU A 96 6.29 -7.50 -11.65
C LEU A 96 6.77 -8.13 -10.35
N THR A 97 6.94 -9.46 -10.31
CA THR A 97 7.46 -10.18 -9.13
C THR A 97 8.89 -9.73 -8.81
N VAL A 98 9.76 -9.66 -9.82
CA VAL A 98 11.15 -9.21 -9.62
C VAL A 98 11.20 -7.73 -9.20
N LEU A 99 10.40 -6.86 -9.82
CA LEU A 99 10.33 -5.44 -9.45
C LEU A 99 9.83 -5.23 -8.02
N ILE A 100 8.73 -5.89 -7.64
CA ILE A 100 8.17 -5.77 -6.29
C ILE A 100 9.14 -6.35 -5.27
N LYS A 101 9.81 -7.47 -5.57
CA LYS A 101 10.85 -8.03 -4.71
C LYS A 101 11.96 -7.01 -4.46
N GLN A 102 12.49 -6.40 -5.52
CA GLN A 102 13.54 -5.40 -5.42
C GLN A 102 13.08 -4.18 -4.61
N ASP A 103 11.85 -3.69 -4.84
CA ASP A 103 11.28 -2.58 -4.09
C ASP A 103 11.17 -2.92 -2.60
N ILE A 104 10.62 -4.09 -2.24
CA ILE A 104 10.47 -4.52 -0.84
C ILE A 104 11.83 -4.67 -0.15
N THR A 105 12.83 -5.25 -0.82
CA THR A 105 14.18 -5.37 -0.25
C THR A 105 14.82 -4.00 0.00
N ALA A 106 14.69 -3.08 -0.95
CA ALA A 106 15.20 -1.72 -0.80
C ALA A 106 14.46 -0.94 0.30
N LEU A 107 13.14 -1.10 0.39
CA LEU A 107 12.31 -0.49 1.43
C LEU A 107 12.65 -1.05 2.82
N ASN A 108 12.85 -2.36 2.94
CA ASN A 108 13.26 -2.99 4.20
C ASN A 108 14.60 -2.42 4.69
N SER A 109 15.60 -2.33 3.81
CA SER A 109 16.89 -1.70 4.16
C SER A 109 16.71 -0.24 4.59
N ALA A 110 15.90 0.52 3.85
CA ALA A 110 15.67 1.93 4.16
C ALA A 110 14.93 2.14 5.51
N VAL A 111 14.01 1.24 5.87
CA VAL A 111 13.31 1.25 7.15
C VAL A 111 14.27 0.91 8.31
N VAL A 112 15.13 -0.10 8.13
CA VAL A 112 16.17 -0.44 9.11
C VAL A 112 17.13 0.74 9.31
N ASP A 113 17.58 1.38 8.23
CA ASP A 113 18.43 2.58 8.30
C ASP A 113 17.72 3.75 9.00
N LEU A 114 16.42 3.94 8.76
CA LEU A 114 15.62 4.97 9.41
C LEU A 114 15.51 4.70 10.92
N GLN A 115 15.33 3.44 11.31
CA GLN A 115 15.31 3.03 12.72
C GLN A 115 16.67 3.25 13.40
N LEU A 116 17.78 2.93 12.74
CA LEU A 116 19.12 3.19 13.27
C LEU A 116 19.34 4.68 13.51
N HIS A 117 18.90 5.55 12.58
CA HIS A 117 18.94 7.00 12.78
C HIS A 117 18.07 7.44 13.97
N CYS A 118 16.88 6.85 14.15
CA CYS A 118 16.01 7.13 15.30
C CYS A 118 16.67 6.73 16.63
N ASN A 119 17.25 5.53 16.69
CA ASN A 119 17.90 4.99 17.90
C ASN A 119 19.17 5.79 18.26
N SER A 120 20.00 6.13 17.26
CA SER A 120 21.19 6.96 17.47
C SER A 120 20.83 8.35 18.00
N ARG A 121 19.71 8.90 17.52
CA ARG A 121 19.21 10.21 17.93
C ARG A 121 18.70 10.22 19.38
N ASN A 122 18.06 9.13 19.83
CA ASN A 122 17.61 8.97 21.21
C ASN A 122 18.77 8.99 22.23
N GLY A 123 19.96 8.49 21.84
CA GLY A 123 21.14 8.47 22.71
C GLY A 123 21.81 9.84 22.93
N SER A 124 21.48 10.86 22.13
CA SER A 124 22.20 12.13 22.10
C SER A 124 21.71 13.18 23.12
N GLY A 125 20.67 12.91 23.91
CA GLY A 125 20.23 13.72 25.07
C GLY A 125 19.71 15.16 24.80
N ASN A 126 19.91 15.70 23.60
CA ASN A 126 19.68 17.13 23.29
C ASN A 126 18.35 17.44 22.56
N ILE A 127 17.44 16.46 22.46
CA ILE A 127 16.24 16.55 21.62
C ILE A 127 14.98 16.34 22.46
N SER A 128 13.93 17.10 22.18
CA SER A 128 12.66 17.02 22.88
C SER A 128 12.03 15.63 22.76
N SER A 129 11.52 15.12 23.88
CA SER A 129 10.79 13.85 24.01
C SER A 129 9.78 13.65 22.89
N ASP A 130 9.04 14.69 22.56
CA ASP A 130 7.94 14.66 21.60
C ASP A 130 8.41 14.32 20.19
N THR A 131 9.57 14.83 19.79
CA THR A 131 10.11 14.56 18.43
C THR A 131 10.66 13.15 18.32
N ASN A 132 11.17 12.59 19.42
CA ASN A 132 11.62 11.21 19.48
C ASN A 132 10.44 10.24 19.44
N SER A 133 9.40 10.52 20.24
CA SER A 133 8.13 9.77 20.21
C SER A 133 7.51 9.79 18.81
N HIS A 134 7.37 10.97 18.20
CA HIS A 134 6.87 11.09 16.82
C HIS A 134 7.71 10.30 15.80
N SER A 135 9.04 10.38 15.89
CA SER A 135 9.93 9.65 14.98
C SER A 135 9.77 8.13 15.12
N ALA A 136 9.62 7.63 16.36
CA ALA A 136 9.36 6.22 16.64
C ALA A 136 8.00 5.79 16.05
N THR A 137 6.92 6.54 16.29
CA THR A 137 5.60 6.24 15.75
C THR A 137 5.60 6.17 14.22
N VAL A 138 6.29 7.10 13.54
CA VAL A 138 6.40 7.10 12.08
C VAL A 138 7.16 5.86 11.58
N VAL A 139 8.26 5.49 12.22
CA VAL A 139 9.02 4.28 11.87
C VAL A 139 8.17 3.04 12.03
N ASP A 140 7.36 2.97 13.08
CA ASP A 140 6.52 1.80 13.37
C ASP A 140 5.33 1.69 12.41
N ASP A 141 4.71 2.81 12.04
CA ASP A 141 3.70 2.85 10.98
C ASP A 141 4.27 2.35 9.64
N LEU A 142 5.46 2.85 9.25
CA LEU A 142 6.12 2.42 8.01
C LEU A 142 6.47 0.92 8.03
N LYS A 143 6.91 0.38 9.17
CA LYS A 143 7.15 -1.07 9.34
C LYS A 143 5.87 -1.87 9.17
N ASN A 144 4.77 -1.46 9.81
CA ASN A 144 3.49 -2.14 9.72
C ASN A 144 2.91 -2.11 8.30
N GLN A 145 3.05 -0.98 7.60
CA GLN A 145 2.65 -0.88 6.19
C GLN A 145 3.51 -1.76 5.28
N LEU A 146 4.84 -1.80 5.49
CA LEU A 146 5.73 -2.66 4.72
C LEU A 146 5.46 -4.15 5.00
N MET A 147 5.20 -4.51 6.25
CA MET A 147 4.83 -5.88 6.64
C MET A 147 3.53 -6.31 5.96
N SER A 148 2.51 -5.45 6.01
CA SER A 148 1.23 -5.67 5.33
C SER A 148 1.41 -5.88 3.81
N THR A 149 2.20 -5.03 3.17
CA THR A 149 2.51 -5.12 1.73
C THR A 149 3.28 -6.41 1.40
N THR A 150 4.25 -6.79 2.24
CA THR A 150 5.04 -8.03 2.08
C THR A 150 4.17 -9.27 2.24
N LYS A 151 3.22 -9.25 3.18
CA LYS A 151 2.25 -10.32 3.40
C LYS A 151 1.34 -10.47 2.19
N GLU A 152 0.74 -9.39 1.70
CA GLU A 152 -0.12 -9.42 0.52
C GLU A 152 0.65 -9.94 -0.71
N PHE A 153 1.92 -9.56 -0.87
CA PHE A 153 2.76 -10.08 -1.94
C PHE A 153 2.97 -11.59 -1.85
N LYS A 154 3.28 -12.10 -0.66
CA LYS A 154 3.38 -13.55 -0.41
C LYS A 154 2.07 -14.28 -0.73
N ASP A 155 0.92 -13.72 -0.33
CA ASP A 155 -0.39 -14.31 -0.55
C ASP A 155 -0.72 -14.38 -2.06
N VAL A 156 -0.41 -13.33 -2.82
CA VAL A 156 -0.58 -13.27 -4.27
C VAL A 156 0.30 -14.29 -4.99
N LEU A 157 1.56 -14.43 -4.58
CA LEU A 157 2.48 -15.42 -5.14
C LEU A 157 2.02 -16.85 -4.83
N THR A 158 1.55 -17.11 -3.62
CA THR A 158 1.00 -18.41 -3.22
C THR A 158 -0.23 -18.76 -4.06
N LEU A 159 -1.16 -17.81 -4.23
CA LEU A 159 -2.32 -17.96 -5.09
C LEU A 159 -1.93 -18.26 -6.54
N ARG A 160 -0.88 -17.59 -7.06
CA ARG A 160 -0.37 -17.87 -8.40
C ARG A 160 0.16 -19.30 -8.49
N THR A 161 1.00 -19.74 -7.55
CA THR A 161 1.53 -21.11 -7.51
C THR A 161 0.43 -22.16 -7.49
N GLU A 162 -0.60 -21.98 -6.66
CA GLU A 162 -1.77 -22.87 -6.62
C GLU A 162 -2.49 -22.92 -7.98
N ASN A 163 -2.76 -21.76 -8.57
CA ASN A 163 -3.37 -21.69 -9.90
C ASN A 163 -2.53 -22.41 -10.95
N LEU A 164 -1.19 -22.25 -10.91
CA LEU A 164 -0.33 -22.95 -11.86
C LEU A 164 -0.44 -24.47 -11.73
N LYS A 165 -0.44 -24.96 -10.48
CA LYS A 165 -0.54 -26.39 -10.16
C LYS A 165 -1.88 -26.98 -10.60
N VAL A 166 -2.98 -26.27 -10.38
CA VAL A 166 -4.33 -26.69 -10.84
C VAL A 166 -4.36 -26.83 -12.36
N HIS A 167 -3.80 -25.85 -13.07
CA HIS A 167 -3.72 -25.88 -14.53
C HIS A 167 -2.83 -27.02 -15.04
N GLU A 168 -1.70 -27.28 -14.39
CA GLU A 168 -0.82 -28.39 -14.73
C GLU A 168 -1.51 -29.74 -14.51
N ASN A 169 -2.18 -29.93 -13.37
CA ASN A 169 -2.96 -31.13 -13.09
C ASN A 169 -4.08 -31.33 -14.11
N ARG A 170 -4.86 -30.28 -14.42
CA ARG A 170 -5.90 -30.33 -15.46
C ARG A 170 -5.31 -30.71 -16.81
N ARG A 171 -4.16 -30.15 -17.18
CA ARG A 171 -3.49 -30.52 -18.44
C ARG A 171 -3.01 -31.97 -18.40
N GLN A 172 -2.44 -32.46 -17.30
CA GLN A 172 -2.05 -33.86 -17.18
C GLN A 172 -3.24 -34.79 -17.39
N LEU A 173 -4.42 -34.46 -16.84
CA LEU A 173 -5.66 -35.23 -17.05
C LEU A 173 -6.14 -35.26 -18.51
N PHE A 174 -5.97 -34.16 -19.26
CA PHE A 174 -6.44 -34.06 -20.65
C PHE A 174 -5.35 -34.29 -21.72
N SER A 175 -4.07 -34.30 -21.35
CA SER A 175 -2.92 -34.44 -22.25
C SER A 175 -2.28 -35.82 -22.17
N SER A 176 -2.43 -36.55 -21.07
CA SER A 176 -1.89 -37.91 -20.93
C SER A 176 -2.67 -38.96 -21.76
N THR A 177 -3.84 -38.61 -22.28
CA THR A 177 -4.61 -39.48 -23.20
C THR A 177 -4.13 -39.40 -24.65
N ALA A 178 -3.25 -38.46 -25.01
CA ALA A 178 -2.80 -38.29 -26.39
C ALA A 178 -1.51 -39.07 -26.74
N SER A 179 -0.75 -39.56 -25.76
CA SER A 179 0.61 -40.10 -25.99
C SER A 179 0.83 -41.57 -25.61
N LYS A 180 -0.22 -42.32 -25.22
CA LYS A 180 -0.09 -43.78 -24.98
C LYS A 180 -0.93 -44.70 -25.87
N ASP A 181 -1.88 -44.16 -26.63
CA ASP A 181 -2.62 -44.89 -27.64
C ASP A 181 -2.77 -44.02 -28.90
N SER A 182 -1.92 -44.25 -29.90
CA SER A 182 -2.09 -43.62 -31.23
C SER A 182 -3.23 -44.28 -32.02
N THR A 183 -4.35 -44.60 -31.39
CA THR A 183 -5.59 -44.99 -32.08
C THR A 183 -6.49 -43.77 -32.13
N ASN A 184 -6.31 -42.97 -33.18
CA ASN A 184 -7.16 -41.82 -33.53
C ASN A 184 -8.66 -42.11 -33.29
N PRO A 185 -9.35 -41.48 -32.31
CA PRO A 185 -10.78 -41.69 -32.10
C PRO A 185 -11.65 -40.90 -33.09
N PHE A 186 -11.03 -40.06 -33.93
CA PHE A 186 -11.71 -39.28 -34.98
C PHE A 186 -11.64 -39.90 -36.38
N VAL A 187 -11.01 -41.07 -36.53
CA VAL A 187 -11.31 -41.93 -37.69
C VAL A 187 -12.66 -42.60 -37.38
N ARG A 188 -13.74 -41.82 -37.37
CA ARG A 188 -15.08 -42.39 -37.56
C ARG A 188 -15.07 -42.99 -38.95
N GLN A 189 -14.84 -44.29 -38.95
CA GLN A 189 -15.07 -45.22 -40.04
C GLN A 189 -16.33 -44.79 -40.77
N ARG A 190 -16.17 -44.26 -41.97
CA ARG A 190 -17.25 -44.24 -42.94
C ARG A 190 -17.38 -45.70 -43.38
N PRO A 191 -18.44 -46.44 -43.03
CA PRO A 191 -18.59 -47.79 -43.54
C PRO A 191 -18.81 -47.62 -45.04
N LEU A 192 -17.82 -48.02 -45.83
CA LEU A 192 -18.03 -48.25 -47.25
C LEU A 192 -18.97 -49.46 -47.33
N ALA A 193 -20.26 -49.18 -47.40
CA ALA A 193 -21.25 -50.17 -47.77
C ALA A 193 -20.85 -50.71 -49.15
N ALA A 194 -20.37 -51.95 -49.17
CA ALA A 194 -20.30 -52.72 -50.39
C ALA A 194 -21.71 -52.76 -50.98
N ARG A 195 -21.90 -52.14 -52.14
CA ARG A 195 -23.08 -52.32 -52.97
C ARG A 195 -23.08 -53.78 -53.44
N SER A 196 -23.79 -54.63 -52.71
CA SER A 196 -24.38 -55.84 -53.28
C SER A 196 -25.86 -55.56 -53.46
N ALA A 197 -26.29 -55.68 -54.72
CA ALA A 197 -27.66 -55.56 -55.13
C ALA A 197 -28.50 -56.67 -54.47
N ALA A 198 -29.53 -56.29 -53.73
CA ALA A 198 -30.73 -57.10 -53.53
C ALA A 198 -31.85 -56.22 -52.95
N SER A 199 -33.04 -56.49 -53.44
CA SER A 199 -34.29 -55.77 -53.31
C SER A 199 -35.02 -56.02 -51.97
N THR A 200 -36.09 -55.23 -51.78
CA THR A 200 -37.27 -55.44 -50.91
C THR A 200 -37.22 -55.10 -49.41
N SER A 201 -37.86 -53.94 -49.12
CA SER A 201 -38.93 -53.66 -48.13
C SER A 201 -38.71 -53.71 -46.61
N ASN A 202 -39.02 -52.53 -46.02
CA ASN A 202 -39.70 -52.25 -44.75
C ASN A 202 -38.92 -52.25 -43.41
N ALA A 203 -38.52 -51.05 -42.96
CA ALA A 203 -38.45 -50.67 -41.54
C ALA A 203 -38.58 -49.13 -41.38
N PRO A 204 -39.19 -48.61 -40.28
CA PRO A 204 -39.78 -47.26 -40.22
C PRO A 204 -38.79 -46.13 -39.84
N PRO A 205 -39.08 -44.86 -40.16
CA PRO A 205 -38.19 -43.73 -39.87
C PRO A 205 -38.41 -43.10 -38.49
N LEU A 206 -37.31 -42.66 -37.87
CA LEU A 206 -37.27 -41.87 -36.63
C LEU A 206 -37.60 -40.38 -36.85
N PRO A 207 -38.09 -39.64 -35.83
CA PRO A 207 -39.14 -38.63 -36.01
C PRO A 207 -38.65 -37.17 -35.81
N TRP A 208 -37.77 -36.67 -36.68
CA TRP A 208 -37.42 -35.24 -36.65
C TRP A 208 -36.91 -34.74 -38.00
N ALA A 209 -37.82 -34.69 -38.99
CA ALA A 209 -37.63 -33.87 -40.18
C ALA A 209 -38.99 -33.50 -40.77
N ASN A 210 -39.52 -32.35 -40.36
CA ASN A 210 -40.54 -31.63 -41.12
C ASN A 210 -40.20 -30.13 -41.10
N GLY A 211 -40.01 -29.55 -42.29
CA GLY A 211 -39.77 -28.12 -42.51
C GLY A 211 -39.00 -27.83 -43.81
N THR A 212 -39.76 -27.61 -44.88
CA THR A 212 -39.42 -27.42 -46.31
C THR A 212 -38.90 -25.97 -46.63
N PRO A 213 -38.66 -25.54 -47.91
CA PRO A 213 -37.44 -25.65 -48.73
C PRO A 213 -36.83 -24.30 -49.23
N SER A 214 -35.63 -24.34 -49.85
CA SER A 214 -35.00 -23.38 -50.81
C SER A 214 -33.53 -23.13 -50.45
N SER A 215 -32.57 -22.93 -51.34
CA SER A 215 -32.43 -22.97 -52.80
C SER A 215 -30.92 -22.97 -53.10
N SER A 216 -30.50 -23.72 -54.11
CA SER A 216 -29.36 -23.47 -55.03
C SER A 216 -28.03 -22.92 -54.46
N GLN A 217 -26.96 -23.71 -54.56
CA GLN A 217 -25.86 -23.39 -55.49
C GLN A 217 -24.89 -24.56 -55.69
N SER A 218 -24.65 -24.81 -56.97
CA SER A 218 -23.81 -25.81 -57.61
C SER A 218 -22.32 -25.48 -57.55
N LEU A 219 -21.47 -26.48 -57.29
CA LEU A 219 -20.08 -26.49 -57.75
C LEU A 219 -19.70 -27.87 -58.31
N PRO A 220 -18.89 -27.96 -59.38
CA PRO A 220 -18.75 -29.16 -60.17
C PRO A 220 -17.78 -30.15 -59.53
N ARG A 221 -18.25 -31.40 -59.43
CA ARG A 221 -17.45 -32.60 -59.21
C ARG A 221 -16.49 -32.78 -60.39
N LYS A 222 -15.19 -32.51 -60.19
CA LYS A 222 -14.12 -33.01 -61.06
C LYS A 222 -13.57 -34.30 -60.44
N GLN A 223 -13.92 -35.42 -61.06
CA GLN A 223 -13.30 -36.72 -60.84
C GLN A 223 -11.88 -36.67 -61.40
N MET A 224 -10.91 -37.02 -60.57
CA MET A 224 -9.57 -37.42 -61.00
C MET A 224 -9.19 -38.63 -60.16
N ASP A 225 -9.24 -39.80 -60.79
CA ASP A 225 -8.63 -41.02 -60.29
C ASP A 225 -7.10 -40.83 -60.30
N GLY A 226 -6.44 -41.25 -59.21
CA GLY A 226 -4.99 -41.16 -59.09
C GLY A 226 -4.50 -41.23 -57.65
N GLU A 227 -4.30 -42.46 -57.18
CA GLU A 227 -3.18 -42.87 -56.31
C GLU A 227 -2.94 -42.12 -54.99
N SER A 228 -3.45 -42.71 -53.91
CA SER A 228 -2.67 -43.13 -52.73
C SER A 228 -1.51 -42.22 -52.23
N GLN A 229 -1.78 -41.00 -51.73
CA GLN A 229 -1.07 -40.42 -50.57
C GLN A 229 -1.57 -39.00 -50.23
N PRO A 230 -2.31 -38.84 -49.12
CA PRO A 230 -2.14 -37.61 -48.31
C PRO A 230 -2.05 -37.88 -46.80
N LEU A 231 -1.67 -39.10 -46.37
CA LEU A 231 -1.53 -39.40 -44.94
C LEU A 231 -0.17 -38.93 -44.36
N LEU A 232 0.90 -38.94 -45.16
CA LEU A 232 2.23 -38.53 -44.70
C LEU A 232 2.37 -37.01 -44.50
N GLN A 233 1.64 -36.20 -45.27
CA GLN A 233 1.71 -34.74 -45.17
C GLN A 233 0.96 -34.21 -43.93
N HIS A 234 -0.03 -34.94 -43.41
CA HIS A 234 -0.71 -34.58 -42.16
C HIS A 234 0.06 -35.00 -40.91
N GLN A 235 0.95 -36.01 -41.01
CA GLN A 235 1.78 -36.45 -39.89
C GLN A 235 2.96 -35.50 -39.62
N GLN A 236 3.54 -34.89 -40.66
CA GLN A 236 4.62 -33.91 -40.49
C GLN A 236 4.14 -32.58 -39.88
N GLN A 237 2.87 -32.20 -40.08
CA GLN A 237 2.34 -30.95 -39.52
C GLN A 237 2.01 -31.04 -38.02
N GLN A 238 1.84 -32.25 -37.46
CA GLN A 238 1.69 -32.44 -36.02
C GLN A 238 3.02 -32.43 -35.26
N GLN A 239 4.15 -32.70 -35.92
CA GLN A 239 5.48 -32.65 -35.29
C GLN A 239 6.00 -31.23 -35.05
N GLN A 240 5.41 -30.22 -35.70
CA GLN A 240 5.84 -28.82 -35.56
C GLN A 240 5.09 -28.05 -34.44
N LEU A 241 4.05 -28.65 -33.85
CA LEU A 241 3.30 -28.08 -32.73
C LEU A 241 3.85 -28.49 -31.35
N VAL A 242 4.59 -29.60 -31.28
CA VAL A 242 5.25 -30.10 -30.06
C VAL A 242 6.35 -29.14 -29.53
N PRO A 243 7.22 -28.53 -30.35
CA PRO A 243 8.30 -27.67 -29.86
C PRO A 243 7.81 -26.40 -29.14
N LEU A 244 6.66 -25.84 -29.56
CA LEU A 244 6.05 -24.68 -28.91
C LEU A 244 5.48 -25.03 -27.54
N GLN A 245 4.99 -26.26 -27.37
CA GLN A 245 4.41 -26.73 -26.12
C GLN A 245 5.48 -26.98 -25.05
N ASP A 246 6.62 -27.56 -25.43
CA ASP A 246 7.75 -27.78 -24.53
C ASP A 246 8.40 -26.46 -24.07
N THR A 247 8.51 -25.47 -24.97
CA THR A 247 9.04 -24.15 -24.61
C THR A 247 8.17 -23.45 -23.56
N TYR A 248 6.85 -23.53 -23.70
CA TYR A 248 5.91 -22.98 -22.73
C TYR A 248 5.98 -23.72 -21.38
N MET A 249 6.09 -25.05 -21.40
CA MET A 249 6.27 -25.88 -20.22
C MET A 249 7.52 -25.51 -19.42
N GLN A 250 8.65 -25.34 -20.11
CA GLN A 250 9.92 -24.93 -19.53
C GLN A 250 9.81 -23.56 -18.86
N SER A 251 9.26 -22.56 -19.56
CA SER A 251 9.12 -21.19 -19.03
C SER A 251 8.25 -21.12 -17.76
N ARG A 252 7.27 -22.02 -17.66
CA ARG A 252 6.37 -22.08 -16.52
C ARG A 252 7.00 -22.76 -15.32
N ALA A 253 7.76 -23.82 -15.53
CA ALA A 253 8.52 -24.48 -14.47
C ALA A 253 9.57 -23.52 -13.87
N GLU A 254 10.26 -22.77 -14.73
CA GLU A 254 11.21 -21.73 -14.31
C GLU A 254 10.51 -20.61 -13.53
N ALA A 255 9.36 -20.14 -13.99
CA ALA A 255 8.57 -19.14 -13.27
C ALA A 255 8.14 -19.64 -11.88
N LEU A 256 7.74 -20.91 -11.75
CA LEU A 256 7.41 -21.51 -10.45
C LEU A 256 8.60 -21.53 -9.50
N GLN A 257 9.76 -21.98 -9.97
CA GLN A 257 10.97 -22.02 -9.15
C GLN A 257 11.39 -20.61 -8.69
N ASN A 258 11.27 -19.61 -9.57
CA ASN A 258 11.54 -18.21 -9.22
C ASN A 258 10.55 -17.66 -8.19
N VAL A 259 9.27 -18.02 -8.30
CA VAL A 259 8.24 -17.64 -7.32
C VAL A 259 8.51 -18.30 -5.97
N GLU A 260 8.86 -19.58 -5.93
CA GLU A 260 9.20 -20.30 -4.70
C GLU A 260 10.43 -19.68 -4.00
N SER A 261 11.51 -19.40 -4.76
CA SER A 261 12.67 -18.69 -4.22
C SER A 261 12.29 -17.33 -3.65
N THR A 262 11.45 -16.59 -4.36
CA THR A 262 10.96 -15.28 -3.91
C THR A 262 10.15 -15.40 -2.62
N ILE A 263 9.25 -16.39 -2.50
CA ILE A 263 8.48 -16.63 -1.27
C ILE A 263 9.40 -16.94 -0.08
N HIS A 264 10.48 -17.71 -0.30
CA HIS A 264 11.48 -18.00 0.74
C HIS A 264 12.22 -16.74 1.18
N GLU A 265 12.72 -15.93 0.25
CA GLU A 265 13.37 -14.65 0.54
C GLU A 265 12.43 -13.70 1.29
N LEU A 266 11.18 -13.56 0.84
CA LEU A 266 10.18 -12.74 1.50
C LEU A 266 9.83 -13.24 2.90
N SER A 267 9.85 -14.56 3.13
CA SER A 267 9.63 -15.13 4.45
C SER A 267 10.76 -14.74 5.42
N SER A 268 12.00 -14.61 4.93
CA SER A 268 13.10 -14.06 5.72
C SER A 268 12.86 -12.59 6.08
N ILE A 269 12.51 -11.75 5.09
CA ILE A 269 12.19 -10.33 5.32
C ILE A 269 10.99 -10.17 6.27
N PHE A 270 9.95 -11.00 6.10
CA PHE A 270 8.77 -10.99 6.93
C PHE A 270 9.08 -11.35 8.38
N ASN A 271 9.92 -12.36 8.61
CA ASN A 271 10.39 -12.69 9.96
C ASN A 271 11.24 -11.56 10.56
N GLN A 272 12.11 -10.93 9.76
CA GLN A 272 12.88 -9.77 10.21
C GLN A 272 11.94 -8.64 10.63
N LEU A 273 10.97 -8.26 9.81
CA LEU A 273 9.96 -7.25 10.15
C LEU A 273 9.14 -7.66 11.37
N ALA A 274 8.77 -8.93 11.50
CA ALA A 274 8.04 -9.44 12.66
C ALA A 274 8.85 -9.32 13.94
N THR A 275 10.15 -9.61 13.91
CA THR A 275 11.03 -9.40 15.06
C THR A 275 11.21 -7.92 15.39
N LEU A 276 11.34 -7.05 14.38
CA LEU A 276 11.47 -5.61 14.57
C LEU A 276 10.21 -5.00 15.18
N VAL A 277 9.03 -5.42 14.71
CA VAL A 277 7.73 -4.97 15.23
C VAL A 277 7.43 -5.59 16.60
N SER A 278 7.80 -6.85 16.84
CA SER A 278 7.59 -7.52 18.13
C SER A 278 8.51 -7.01 19.25
N GLN A 279 9.76 -6.66 18.95
CA GLN A 279 10.70 -6.14 19.95
C GLN A 279 10.30 -4.76 20.48
N GLN A 280 9.58 -3.97 19.69
CA GLN A 280 9.18 -2.62 20.09
C GLN A 280 7.93 -2.60 20.96
N GLY A 281 7.37 -3.78 21.28
CA GLY A 281 6.09 -3.88 21.95
C GLY A 281 4.96 -3.46 21.01
N GLU A 282 3.81 -4.06 21.19
CA GLU A 282 2.58 -3.71 20.49
C GLU A 282 2.21 -2.24 20.78
N ILE A 283 2.73 -1.30 19.98
CA ILE A 283 2.15 0.05 19.87
C ILE A 283 0.97 -0.09 18.92
N ALA A 284 -0.07 -0.77 19.42
CA ALA A 284 -1.40 -0.70 18.84
C ALA A 284 -1.89 0.73 19.01
N ILE A 285 -1.52 1.62 18.07
CA ILE A 285 -2.08 2.96 17.82
C ILE A 285 -2.73 3.55 19.09
N ARG A 286 -1.92 3.83 20.13
CA ARG A 286 -2.45 4.50 21.32
C ARG A 286 -2.42 5.98 21.07
N ILE A 287 -3.50 6.46 20.45
CA ILE A 287 -3.87 7.88 20.49
C ILE A 287 -3.95 8.37 21.95
N ASP A 288 -4.17 7.46 22.91
CA ASP A 288 -4.29 7.75 24.34
C ASP A 288 -2.99 8.24 24.99
N GLU A 289 -1.81 7.78 24.56
CA GLU A 289 -0.54 8.12 25.24
C GLU A 289 -0.13 9.58 24.98
N ASN A 290 -0.42 10.10 23.78
CA ASN A 290 -0.31 11.53 23.50
C ASN A 290 -1.40 12.38 24.18
N MET A 291 -2.53 11.80 24.62
CA MET A 291 -3.58 12.55 25.33
C MET A 291 -3.14 12.93 26.74
N ASP A 292 -2.47 12.03 27.45
CA ASP A 292 -1.97 12.28 28.81
C ASP A 292 -0.89 13.38 28.84
N ASP A 293 0.04 13.36 27.88
CA ASP A 293 1.05 14.43 27.73
C ASP A 293 0.40 15.76 27.32
N THR A 294 -0.64 15.72 26.47
CA THR A 294 -1.41 16.92 26.11
C THR A 294 -2.15 17.47 27.33
N LEU A 295 -2.72 16.60 28.16
CA LEU A 295 -3.42 16.98 29.39
C LEU A 295 -2.45 17.64 30.38
N ALA A 296 -1.28 17.04 30.60
CA ALA A 296 -0.26 17.60 31.48
C ALA A 296 0.24 18.99 31.01
N ASN A 297 0.45 19.16 29.69
CA ASN A 297 0.85 20.43 29.11
C ASN A 297 -0.28 21.49 29.19
N VAL A 298 -1.53 21.08 28.97
CA VAL A 298 -2.70 21.97 29.10
C VAL A 298 -2.94 22.38 30.55
N GLU A 299 -2.82 21.47 31.51
CA GLU A 299 -2.89 21.77 32.94
C GLU A 299 -1.76 22.71 33.38
N GLY A 300 -0.53 22.48 32.90
CA GLY A 300 0.61 23.37 33.11
C GLY A 300 0.36 24.78 32.57
N ALA A 301 -0.20 24.89 31.36
CA ALA A 301 -0.59 26.17 30.76
C ALA A 301 -1.72 26.87 31.54
N GLN A 302 -2.73 26.12 31.99
CA GLN A 302 -3.80 26.63 32.84
C GLN A 302 -3.26 27.15 34.18
N GLY A 303 -2.31 26.44 34.79
CA GLY A 303 -1.62 26.88 36.00
C GLY A 303 -0.86 28.19 35.80
N ALA A 304 -0.15 28.34 34.67
CA ALA A 304 0.54 29.58 34.33
C ALA A 304 -0.44 30.76 34.11
N LEU A 305 -1.57 30.52 33.44
CA LEU A 305 -2.62 31.53 33.24
C LEU A 305 -3.28 31.94 34.56
N LEU A 306 -3.57 30.99 35.45
CA LEU A 306 -4.12 31.27 36.78
C LEU A 306 -3.13 32.06 37.63
N LYS A 307 -1.83 31.72 37.56
CA LYS A 307 -0.77 32.45 38.25
C LYS A 307 -0.68 33.90 37.75
N TYR A 308 -0.78 34.11 36.43
CA TYR A 308 -0.79 35.46 35.84
C TYR A 308 -2.03 36.26 36.24
N LEU A 309 -3.22 35.64 36.22
CA LEU A 309 -4.47 36.26 36.67
C LEU A 309 -4.39 36.67 38.14
N ASN A 310 -3.85 35.80 39.00
CA ASN A 310 -3.68 36.10 40.43
C ASN A 310 -2.67 37.25 40.63
N SER A 311 -1.56 37.27 39.89
CA SER A 311 -0.61 38.39 39.90
C SER A 311 -1.25 39.72 39.47
N ILE A 312 -2.11 39.71 38.44
CA ILE A 312 -2.86 40.90 38.00
C ILE A 312 -3.90 41.34 39.04
N SER A 313 -4.59 40.39 39.67
CA SER A 313 -5.61 40.65 40.70
C SER A 313 -4.99 41.29 41.95
N SER A 314 -3.85 40.78 42.40
CA SER A 314 -3.14 41.26 43.60
C SER A 314 -2.78 42.76 43.50
N ASN A 315 -2.44 43.26 42.30
CA ASN A 315 -2.15 44.67 42.07
C ASN A 315 -3.36 45.61 42.26
N ARG A 316 -4.59 45.10 42.35
CA ARG A 316 -5.78 45.94 42.64
C ARG A 316 -5.73 46.52 44.06
N TRP A 317 -5.22 45.77 45.03
CA TRP A 317 -5.04 46.27 46.40
C TRP A 317 -3.90 47.30 46.49
N LEU A 318 -2.88 47.20 45.63
CA LEU A 318 -1.86 48.24 45.49
C LEU A 318 -2.48 49.54 44.91
N MET A 319 -3.26 49.41 43.84
CA MET A 319 -3.98 50.54 43.23
C MET A 319 -4.93 51.24 44.22
N ILE A 320 -5.67 50.47 45.03
CA ILE A 320 -6.59 51.06 46.03
C ILE A 320 -5.82 51.88 47.08
N LYS A 321 -4.65 51.39 47.53
CA LYS A 321 -3.80 52.10 48.50
C LYS A 321 -3.25 53.41 47.94
N ILE A 322 -2.76 53.40 46.70
CA ILE A 322 -2.26 54.60 46.02
C ILE A 322 -3.40 55.62 45.84
N PHE A 323 -4.60 55.16 45.48
CA PHE A 323 -5.77 56.02 45.33
C PHE A 323 -6.18 56.69 46.65
N PHE A 324 -6.17 55.97 47.78
CA PHE A 324 -6.42 56.55 49.10
C PHE A 324 -5.40 57.60 49.49
N VAL A 325 -4.11 57.36 49.19
CA VAL A 325 -3.05 58.35 49.44
C VAL A 325 -3.30 59.63 48.61
N LEU A 326 -3.67 59.49 47.34
CA LEU A 326 -4.01 60.64 46.48
C LEU A 326 -5.21 61.44 47.01
N ILE A 327 -6.28 60.77 47.45
CA ILE A 327 -7.45 61.44 48.05
C ILE A 327 -7.07 62.17 49.34
N PHE A 328 -6.25 61.54 50.19
CA PHE A 328 -5.80 62.15 51.42
C PHE A 328 -4.99 63.43 51.16
N PHE A 329 -4.04 63.38 50.22
CA PHE A 329 -3.29 64.56 49.79
C PHE A 329 -4.19 65.63 49.17
N LEU A 330 -5.18 65.25 48.36
CA LEU A 330 -6.13 66.18 47.78
C LEU A 330 -6.97 66.88 48.85
N MET A 331 -7.41 66.16 49.89
CA MET A 331 -8.15 66.74 51.03
C MET A 331 -7.30 67.72 51.83
N ILE A 332 -6.03 67.37 52.09
CA ILE A 332 -5.08 68.28 52.75
C ILE A 332 -4.86 69.53 51.89
N PHE A 333 -4.62 69.35 50.59
CA PHE A 333 -4.42 70.47 49.67
C PHE A 333 -5.63 71.39 49.64
N LEU A 334 -6.85 70.85 49.53
CA LEU A 334 -8.08 71.63 49.53
C LEU A 334 -8.27 72.39 50.86
N PHE A 335 -7.91 71.81 52.00
CA PHE A 335 -8.06 72.46 53.30
C PHE A 335 -6.98 73.50 53.62
N PHE A 336 -5.77 73.33 53.08
CA PHE A 336 -4.64 74.23 53.36
C PHE A 336 -4.38 75.29 52.27
N VAL A 337 -4.86 75.07 51.04
CA VAL A 337 -4.64 75.97 49.89
C VAL A 337 -5.90 76.74 49.48
N ALA A 338 -7.11 76.20 49.70
CA ALA A 338 -8.35 76.97 49.61
C ALA A 338 -8.68 77.61 50.97
#